data_AF-A0A522IV93-F1
#
_entry.id   AF-A0A522IV93-F1
#
_cell.length_a   1.000
_cell.length_b   1.000
_cell.length_c   1.000
_cell.angle_alpha   90.00
_cell.angle_beta   90.00
_cell.angle_gamma   90.00
#
_symmetry.space_group_name_H-M   'P 1'
#
loop_
_entity.id
_entity.type
_entity.pdbx_description
1 polymer ?
#
loop_
_entity_poly.entity_id
_entity_poly.type
_entity_poly.pdbx_seq_one_letter_code
_entity_poly.pdbx_strand_id
1 'polypeptide(L)'
;MPALNSSVLPPRTVKASTGLVPAVERATAILSYLQTNTDSSVCTVTGIAKALGLHKSSCSNILRTLESSSLIEYDPDSKSYMLGAALIGLGATATRRRGILQVGLRPVESLVRQTGLSCVTFTQLPNKSFLIIAQTDSAKDIKVTINTGQYFAPGTPALARLAMASMGGEEIDAYITKYCQPRFTAATKTEHATIRKEIERTRAQGYAISQGEYYAGNTVVVAPIFSAQDNI
;
A
#
# COMPACT_ATOMS: atom_id res chain seq x y z
N MET A 1 3.32 24.39 -3.30
CA MET A 1 3.73 23.01 -3.61
C MET A 1 2.50 22.12 -3.48
N PRO A 2 2.03 21.45 -4.53
CA PRO A 2 0.82 20.65 -4.40
C PRO A 2 1.18 19.35 -3.65
N ALA A 3 0.48 19.08 -2.56
CA ALA A 3 0.50 17.79 -1.88
C ALA A 3 -0.05 16.75 -2.85
N LEU A 4 0.83 15.96 -3.46
CA LEU A 4 0.46 14.75 -4.17
C LEU A 4 0.05 13.72 -3.10
N ASN A 5 -1.23 13.76 -2.72
CA ASN A 5 -1.90 12.69 -1.97
C ASN A 5 -1.84 11.41 -2.81
N SER A 6 -0.72 10.69 -2.73
CA SER A 6 -0.56 9.37 -3.33
C SER A 6 -0.99 8.29 -2.34
N SER A 7 -2.18 8.45 -1.75
CA SER A 7 -2.95 7.34 -1.24
C SER A 7 -3.61 6.66 -2.43
N VAL A 8 -2.81 5.91 -3.19
CA VAL A 8 -3.31 5.12 -4.31
C VAL A 8 -4.25 4.09 -3.69
N LEU A 9 -5.56 4.27 -3.92
CA LEU A 9 -6.58 3.26 -3.68
C LEU A 9 -6.05 1.90 -4.16
N PRO A 10 -6.42 0.77 -3.53
CA PRO A 10 -6.11 -0.53 -4.12
C PRO A 10 -6.55 -0.49 -5.59
N PRO A 11 -5.66 -0.85 -6.55
CA PRO A 11 -6.02 -0.77 -7.96
C PRO A 11 -7.30 -1.56 -8.19
N ARG A 12 -8.28 -0.92 -8.82
CA ARG A 12 -9.57 -1.53 -9.19
C ARG A 12 -9.31 -2.94 -9.72
N THR A 13 -9.84 -3.94 -9.03
CA THR A 13 -9.87 -5.32 -9.50
C THR A 13 -10.76 -5.39 -10.73
N VAL A 14 -10.20 -5.20 -11.93
CA VAL A 14 -10.90 -5.54 -13.17
C VAL A 14 -10.62 -7.00 -13.49
N LYS A 15 -11.50 -7.85 -12.98
CA LYS A 15 -12.15 -8.92 -13.74
C LYS A 15 -13.41 -9.28 -12.97
N ALA A 16 -14.58 -9.11 -13.58
CA ALA A 16 -15.83 -9.61 -13.03
C ALA A 16 -15.74 -11.14 -12.98
N SER A 17 -15.32 -11.67 -11.84
CA SER A 17 -15.48 -13.09 -11.53
C SER A 17 -16.92 -13.31 -11.10
N THR A 18 -17.65 -14.12 -11.86
CA THR A 18 -18.96 -14.65 -11.47
C THR A 18 -18.87 -15.22 -10.05
N GLY A 19 -19.53 -14.56 -9.08
CA GLY A 19 -19.53 -14.96 -7.67
C GLY A 19 -19.26 -13.85 -6.64
N LEU A 20 -18.87 -12.64 -7.04
CA LEU A 20 -18.70 -11.52 -6.10
C LEU A 20 -20.05 -10.97 -5.63
N VAL A 21 -20.15 -10.68 -4.33
CA VAL A 21 -21.35 -10.08 -3.72
C VAL A 21 -21.22 -8.56 -3.75
N PRO A 22 -22.03 -7.83 -4.56
CA PRO A 22 -21.83 -6.40 -4.79
C PRO A 22 -21.91 -5.54 -3.53
N ALA A 23 -22.71 -5.96 -2.54
CA ALA A 23 -22.82 -5.25 -1.26
C ALA A 23 -21.49 -5.28 -0.48
N VAL A 24 -20.80 -6.43 -0.50
CA VAL A 24 -19.51 -6.59 0.18
C VAL A 24 -18.43 -5.78 -0.53
N GLU A 25 -18.40 -5.80 -1.86
CA GLU A 25 -17.45 -4.98 -2.64
C GLU A 25 -17.59 -3.48 -2.36
N ARG A 26 -18.83 -3.01 -2.24
CA ARG A 26 -19.10 -1.60 -1.91
C ARG A 26 -18.70 -1.28 -0.48
N ALA A 27 -18.93 -2.20 0.46
CA ALA A 27 -18.51 -2.03 1.85
C ALA A 27 -16.98 -1.95 1.98
N THR A 28 -16.24 -2.84 1.29
CA THR A 28 -14.77 -2.80 1.30
C THR A 28 -14.22 -1.55 0.61
N ALA A 29 -14.88 -1.07 -0.45
CA ALA A 29 -14.54 0.19 -1.11
C ALA A 29 -14.73 1.41 -0.17
N ILE A 30 -15.81 1.43 0.63
CA ILE A 30 -16.04 2.48 1.63
C ILE A 30 -14.94 2.48 2.70
N LEU A 31 -14.59 1.31 3.25
CA LEU A 31 -13.51 1.20 4.24
C LEU A 31 -12.17 1.69 3.66
N SER A 32 -11.87 1.32 2.40
CA SER A 32 -10.66 1.78 1.70
C SER A 32 -10.66 3.29 1.44
N TYR A 33 -11.83 3.88 1.17
CA TYR A 33 -11.98 5.32 1.01
C TYR A 33 -11.68 6.06 2.33
N LEU A 34 -12.27 5.61 3.44
CA LEU A 34 -12.06 6.20 4.77
C LEU A 34 -10.62 5.98 5.29
N GLN A 35 -9.93 4.93 4.85
CA GLN A 35 -8.52 4.72 5.16
C GLN A 35 -7.61 5.79 4.55
N THR A 36 -7.99 6.31 3.39
CA THR A 36 -7.16 7.22 2.58
C THR A 36 -7.60 8.68 2.67
N ASN A 37 -8.76 8.94 3.29
CA ASN A 37 -9.34 10.26 3.46
C ASN A 37 -9.74 10.43 4.92
N THR A 38 -9.10 11.37 5.63
CA THR A 38 -9.40 11.70 7.03
C THR A 38 -10.07 13.07 7.19
N ASP A 39 -10.25 13.81 6.09
CA ASP A 39 -10.94 15.10 6.09
C ASP A 39 -12.46 14.84 6.20
N SER A 40 -13.05 15.36 7.27
CA SER A 40 -14.47 15.19 7.59
C SER A 40 -15.39 15.76 6.50
N SER A 41 -14.94 16.78 5.75
CA SER A 41 -15.73 17.40 4.68
C SER A 41 -16.02 16.45 3.51
N VAL A 42 -15.10 15.51 3.24
CA VAL A 42 -15.25 14.52 2.16
C VAL A 42 -15.77 13.17 2.67
N CYS A 43 -15.67 12.91 3.97
CA CYS A 43 -16.12 11.66 4.59
C CYS A 43 -17.61 11.68 4.99
N THR A 44 -18.43 12.50 4.35
CA THR A 44 -19.90 12.51 4.52
C THR A 44 -20.56 11.45 3.64
N VAL A 45 -21.83 11.07 3.91
CA VAL A 45 -22.58 10.13 3.03
C VAL A 45 -22.54 10.59 1.56
N THR A 46 -22.71 11.90 1.33
CA THR A 46 -22.73 12.47 -0.03
C THR A 46 -21.34 12.44 -0.65
N GLY A 47 -20.29 12.77 0.12
CA GLY A 47 -18.90 12.74 -0.35
C GLY A 47 -18.46 11.32 -0.74
N ILE A 48 -18.71 10.35 0.14
CA ILE A 48 -18.40 8.93 -0.08
C ILE A 48 -19.17 8.40 -1.30
N ALA A 49 -20.49 8.65 -1.37
CA ALA A 49 -21.32 8.19 -2.48
C ALA A 49 -20.84 8.74 -3.82
N LYS A 50 -20.50 10.04 -3.86
CA LYS A 50 -19.97 10.69 -5.08
C LYS A 50 -18.61 10.12 -5.47
N ALA A 51 -17.69 9.98 -4.52
CA ALA A 51 -16.34 9.48 -4.78
C ALA A 51 -16.34 8.04 -5.31
N LEU A 52 -17.26 7.20 -4.83
CA LEU A 52 -17.35 5.79 -5.20
C LEU A 52 -18.37 5.50 -6.31
N GLY A 53 -19.08 6.51 -6.82
CA GLY A 53 -20.12 6.35 -7.85
C GLY A 53 -21.32 5.52 -7.37
N LEU A 54 -21.68 5.64 -6.09
CA LEU A 54 -22.80 4.91 -5.48
C LEU A 54 -24.05 5.78 -5.39
N HIS A 55 -25.23 5.16 -5.50
CA HIS A 55 -26.47 5.83 -5.12
C HIS A 55 -26.47 6.14 -3.62
N LYS A 56 -26.94 7.34 -3.25
CA LYS A 56 -26.92 7.83 -1.86
C LYS A 56 -27.66 6.90 -0.89
N SER A 57 -28.82 6.36 -1.30
CA SER A 57 -29.60 5.41 -0.49
C SER A 57 -28.81 4.12 -0.21
N SER A 58 -28.21 3.53 -1.25
CA SER A 58 -27.37 2.34 -1.12
C SER A 58 -26.14 2.59 -0.24
N CYS A 59 -25.46 3.72 -0.43
CA CYS A 59 -24.32 4.11 0.40
C CYS A 59 -24.71 4.26 1.87
N SER A 60 -25.81 4.95 2.16
CA SER A 60 -26.33 5.14 3.52
C SER A 60 -26.66 3.81 4.19
N ASN A 61 -27.28 2.87 3.48
CA ASN A 61 -27.57 1.54 4.04
C ASN A 61 -26.29 0.77 4.38
N ILE A 62 -25.28 0.81 3.52
CA ILE A 62 -24.01 0.13 3.78
C ILE A 62 -23.27 0.77 4.97
N LEU A 63 -23.25 2.10 5.03
CA LEU A 63 -22.64 2.84 6.16
C LEU A 63 -23.31 2.44 7.48
N ARG A 64 -24.64 2.40 7.53
CA ARG A 64 -25.37 1.96 8.74
C ARG A 64 -25.02 0.53 9.16
N THR A 65 -24.86 -0.39 8.20
CA THR A 65 -24.46 -1.78 8.50
C THR A 65 -23.01 -1.88 9.01
N LEU A 66 -22.09 -1.08 8.45
CA LEU A 66 -20.72 -1.01 8.94
C LEU A 66 -20.65 -0.40 10.34
N GLU A 67 -21.42 0.64 10.59
CA GLU A 67 -21.53 1.34 11.88
C GLU A 67 -22.12 0.41 12.95
N SER A 68 -23.17 -0.35 12.63
CA SER A 68 -23.76 -1.31 13.58
C SER A 68 -22.81 -2.43 14.00
N SER A 69 -21.72 -2.62 13.25
CA SER A 69 -20.65 -3.60 13.53
C SER A 69 -19.39 -2.93 14.10
N SER A 70 -19.46 -1.64 14.43
CA SER A 70 -18.33 -0.81 14.92
C SER A 70 -17.11 -0.79 13.99
N LEU A 71 -17.30 -1.11 12.70
CA LEU A 71 -16.25 -1.04 11.68
C LEU A 71 -16.03 0.40 11.20
N ILE A 72 -17.05 1.25 11.32
CA ILE A 72 -16.97 2.69 11.15
C ILE A 72 -17.67 3.39 12.31
N GLU A 73 -17.38 4.66 12.50
CA GLU A 73 -18.01 5.53 13.48
C GLU A 73 -18.57 6.76 12.77
N TYR A 74 -19.70 7.27 13.22
CA TYR A 74 -20.33 8.49 12.71
C TYR A 74 -20.18 9.63 13.72
N ASP A 75 -19.66 10.76 13.25
CA ASP A 75 -19.59 12.00 14.02
C ASP A 75 -20.83 12.87 13.68
N PRO A 76 -21.73 13.11 14.64
CA PRO A 76 -22.93 13.91 14.42
C PRO A 76 -22.65 15.40 14.19
N ASP A 77 -21.55 15.93 14.72
CA ASP A 77 -21.22 17.36 14.63
C ASP A 77 -20.72 17.71 13.22
N SER A 78 -19.78 16.91 12.71
CA SER A 78 -19.26 17.06 11.34
C SER A 78 -20.08 16.35 10.27
N LYS A 79 -21.05 15.51 10.67
CA LYS A 79 -21.85 14.63 9.78
C LYS A 79 -20.98 13.74 8.89
N SER A 80 -19.86 13.28 9.44
CA SER A 80 -18.85 12.51 8.72
C SER A 80 -18.64 11.13 9.34
N TYR A 81 -18.02 10.24 8.58
CA TYR A 81 -17.69 8.88 9.00
C TYR A 81 -16.19 8.71 9.11
N MET A 82 -15.75 7.89 10.05
CA MET A 82 -14.36 7.49 10.22
C MET A 82 -14.24 5.98 10.45
N LEU A 83 -13.03 5.43 10.31
CA LEU A 83 -12.78 4.02 10.64
C LEU A 83 -12.99 3.79 12.14
N GLY A 84 -13.74 2.73 12.48
CA GLY A 84 -14.12 2.43 13.85
C GLY A 84 -13.14 1.53 14.58
N ALA A 85 -13.19 1.54 15.91
CA ALA A 85 -12.25 0.81 16.77
C ALA A 85 -12.22 -0.72 16.57
N ALA A 86 -13.28 -1.35 16.05
CA ALA A 86 -13.29 -2.80 15.80
C ALA A 86 -12.20 -3.22 14.80
N LEU A 87 -11.82 -2.34 13.87
CA LEU A 87 -10.75 -2.58 12.91
C LEU A 87 -9.37 -2.70 13.58
N ILE A 88 -9.15 -2.06 14.73
CA ILE A 88 -7.90 -2.19 15.50
C ILE A 88 -7.72 -3.63 15.96
N GLY A 89 -8.77 -4.26 16.48
CA GLY A 89 -8.74 -5.66 16.92
C GLY A 89 -8.52 -6.65 15.75
N LEU A 90 -9.18 -6.40 14.62
CA LEU A 90 -8.99 -7.18 13.40
C LEU A 90 -7.55 -7.06 12.87
N GLY A 91 -7.03 -5.84 12.81
CA GLY A 91 -5.64 -5.55 12.40
C GLY A 91 -4.63 -6.22 13.32
N ALA A 92 -4.79 -6.08 14.65
CA ALA A 92 -3.91 -6.71 15.63
C ALA A 92 -3.87 -8.24 15.49
N THR A 93 -5.03 -8.87 15.27
CA THR A 93 -5.14 -10.32 15.06
C THR A 93 -4.48 -10.75 13.76
N ALA A 94 -4.70 -10.02 12.66
CA ALA A 94 -4.08 -10.29 11.37
C ALA A 94 -2.55 -10.16 11.44
N THR A 95 -2.05 -9.13 12.14
CA THR A 95 -0.63 -8.88 12.38
C THR A 95 0.00 -9.99 13.21
N ARG A 96 -0.65 -10.45 14.29
CA ARG A 96 -0.12 -11.52 15.16
C ARG A 96 0.11 -12.83 14.39
N ARG A 97 -0.77 -13.17 13.43
CA ARG A 97 -0.61 -14.37 12.58
C ARG A 97 0.60 -14.27 11.63
N ARG A 98 0.99 -13.05 11.25
CA ARG A 98 2.16 -12.79 10.41
C ARG A 98 3.39 -12.68 11.31
N GLY A 99 3.94 -13.82 11.72
CA GLY A 99 5.12 -13.91 12.60
C GLY A 99 6.34 -13.08 12.13
N ILE A 100 6.40 -12.73 10.84
CA ILE A 100 7.40 -11.83 10.26
C ILE A 100 7.48 -10.47 10.97
N LEU A 101 6.36 -9.94 11.47
CA LEU A 101 6.37 -8.69 12.23
C LEU A 101 6.92 -8.89 13.65
N GLN A 102 6.73 -10.06 14.26
CA GLN A 102 7.30 -10.33 15.58
C GLN A 102 8.80 -10.59 15.53
N VAL A 103 9.29 -11.26 14.49
CA VAL A 103 10.71 -11.62 14.34
C VAL A 103 11.51 -10.52 13.65
N GLY A 104 10.92 -9.85 12.66
CA GLY A 104 11.59 -8.85 11.81
C GLY A 104 11.76 -7.47 12.45
N LEU A 105 10.99 -7.12 13.49
CA LEU A 105 11.08 -5.80 14.12
C LEU A 105 12.45 -5.51 14.74
N ARG A 106 13.06 -6.47 15.46
CA ARG A 106 14.36 -6.21 16.12
C ARG A 106 15.51 -5.93 15.12
N PRO A 107 15.69 -6.71 14.04
CA PRO A 107 16.65 -6.37 13.00
C PRO A 107 16.40 -4.98 12.39
N VAL A 108 15.14 -4.63 12.12
CA VAL A 108 14.76 -3.33 11.55
C VAL A 108 15.09 -2.19 12.51
N GLU A 109 14.76 -2.31 13.80
CA GLU A 109 15.11 -1.32 14.82
C GLU A 109 16.63 -1.13 14.93
N SER A 110 17.39 -2.22 14.84
CA SER A 110 18.86 -2.15 14.85
C SER A 110 19.39 -1.43 13.61
N LEU A 111 18.82 -1.71 12.44
CA LEU A 111 19.17 -1.04 11.19
C LEU A 111 18.87 0.47 11.24
N VAL A 112 17.69 0.84 11.73
CA VAL A 112 17.30 2.25 11.91
C VAL A 112 18.24 2.96 12.88
N ARG A 113 18.60 2.33 14.00
CA ARG A 113 19.54 2.88 14.97
C ARG A 113 20.95 3.07 14.39
N GLN A 114 21.43 2.13 13.59
CA GLN A 114 22.78 2.19 13.00
C GLN A 114 22.87 3.22 11.86
N THR A 115 21.84 3.30 11.02
CA THR A 115 21.82 4.17 9.84
C THR A 115 21.31 5.58 10.15
N GLY A 116 20.46 5.71 11.17
CA GLY A 116 19.70 6.92 11.43
C GLY A 116 18.67 7.23 10.35
N LEU A 117 18.22 6.22 9.58
CA LEU A 117 17.21 6.34 8.52
C LEU A 117 15.96 5.56 8.91
N SER A 118 14.78 6.13 8.67
CA SER A 118 13.51 5.42 8.91
C SER A 118 13.37 4.22 7.97
N CYS A 119 12.71 3.17 8.45
CA CYS A 119 12.47 1.95 7.69
C CYS A 119 10.97 1.61 7.66
N VAL A 120 10.51 1.07 6.54
CA VAL A 120 9.15 0.55 6.38
C VAL A 120 9.21 -0.91 5.95
N THR A 121 8.32 -1.73 6.50
CA THR A 121 8.14 -3.13 6.12
C THR A 121 6.85 -3.27 5.34
N PHE A 122 6.88 -4.00 4.22
CA PHE A 122 5.73 -4.21 3.38
C PHE A 122 5.59 -5.69 2.98
N THR A 123 4.41 -6.04 2.49
CA THR A 123 4.07 -7.36 1.95
C THR A 123 3.47 -7.18 0.56
N GLN A 124 3.83 -8.04 -0.39
CA GLN A 124 3.17 -8.06 -1.68
C GLN A 124 1.83 -8.80 -1.56
N LEU A 125 0.76 -8.21 -2.11
CA LEU A 125 -0.57 -8.77 -2.15
C LEU A 125 -0.82 -9.57 -3.44
N PRO A 126 -1.87 -10.41 -3.51
CA PRO A 126 -2.17 -11.21 -4.71
C PRO A 126 -2.36 -10.39 -6.00
N ASN A 127 -2.86 -9.16 -5.88
CA ASN A 127 -2.99 -8.21 -7.01
C ASN A 127 -1.66 -7.53 -7.39
N LYS A 128 -0.55 -7.90 -6.74
CA LYS A 128 0.81 -7.36 -6.88
C LYS A 128 1.04 -5.96 -6.29
N SER A 129 0.06 -5.35 -5.62
CA SER A 129 0.31 -4.13 -4.86
C SER A 129 1.08 -4.43 -3.58
N PHE A 130 1.76 -3.44 -3.02
CA PHE A 130 2.53 -3.59 -1.79
C PHE A 130 1.80 -2.90 -0.65
N LEU A 131 1.49 -3.63 0.42
CA LEU A 131 0.88 -3.09 1.64
C LEU A 131 1.95 -2.89 2.70
N ILE A 132 1.96 -1.72 3.31
CA ILE A 132 2.87 -1.40 4.41
C ILE A 132 2.27 -1.94 5.70
N ILE A 133 3.04 -2.78 6.38
CA ILE A 133 2.60 -3.53 7.54
C ILE A 133 3.31 -3.11 8.83
N ALA A 134 4.45 -2.41 8.72
CA ALA A 134 5.12 -1.79 9.86
C ALA A 134 6.00 -0.62 9.41
N GLN A 135 6.30 0.26 10.35
CA GLN A 135 7.22 1.39 10.20
C GLN A 135 8.03 1.54 11.49
N THR A 136 9.30 1.88 11.32
CA THR A 136 10.20 2.23 12.42
C THR A 136 10.89 3.54 12.06
N ASP A 137 10.53 4.60 12.76
CA ASP A 137 11.07 5.94 12.48
C ASP A 137 12.44 6.13 13.11
N SER A 138 13.30 6.87 12.40
CA SER A 138 14.55 7.36 12.97
C SER A 138 14.29 8.56 13.89
N ALA A 139 15.18 8.78 14.84
CA ALA A 139 15.16 9.97 15.70
C ALA A 139 15.62 11.25 14.97
N LYS A 140 16.07 11.17 13.72
CA LYS A 140 16.53 12.31 12.91
C LYS A 140 15.35 12.93 12.14
N ASP A 141 15.43 14.22 11.83
CA ASP A 141 14.36 15.05 11.21
C ASP A 141 13.87 14.61 9.81
N ILE A 142 14.34 13.49 9.26
CA ILE A 142 13.81 12.94 8.01
C ILE A 142 12.56 12.12 8.34
N LYS A 143 11.42 12.80 8.44
CA LYS A 143 10.13 12.11 8.52
C LYS A 143 9.76 11.52 7.16
N VAL A 144 9.62 10.20 7.13
CA VAL A 144 9.02 9.51 5.99
C VAL A 144 7.51 9.62 6.14
N THR A 145 6.83 10.30 5.21
CA THR A 145 5.36 10.51 5.20
C THR A 145 4.57 9.26 4.79
N ILE A 146 5.14 8.08 5.00
CA ILE A 146 4.58 6.81 4.58
C ILE A 146 4.07 6.11 5.84
N ASN A 147 2.78 5.79 5.89
CA ASN A 147 2.14 5.24 7.08
C ASN A 147 1.80 3.75 6.91
N THR A 148 1.77 3.02 8.03
CA THR A 148 1.25 1.64 8.07
C THR A 148 -0.19 1.62 7.54
N GLY A 149 -0.51 0.61 6.72
CA GLY A 149 -1.79 0.47 6.05
C GLY A 149 -1.84 1.08 4.64
N GLN A 150 -0.90 1.93 4.26
CA GLN A 150 -0.84 2.47 2.90
C GLN A 150 -0.40 1.44 1.86
N TYR A 151 -0.75 1.70 0.60
CA TYR A 151 -0.45 0.85 -0.53
C TYR A 151 0.47 1.54 -1.54
N PHE A 152 1.36 0.76 -2.12
CA PHE A 152 2.09 1.11 -3.34
C PHE A 152 1.60 0.29 -4.53
N ALA A 153 1.53 0.94 -5.69
CA ALA A 153 1.13 0.29 -6.94
C ALA A 153 2.16 -0.79 -7.35
N PRO A 154 1.74 -1.83 -8.10
CA PRO A 154 2.63 -2.91 -8.54
C PRO A 154 3.86 -2.43 -9.34
N GLY A 155 3.74 -1.32 -10.07
CA GLY A 155 4.81 -0.70 -10.85
C GLY A 155 5.70 0.28 -10.06
N THR A 156 5.66 0.28 -8.72
CA THR A 156 6.48 1.19 -7.91
C THR A 156 7.96 0.84 -8.03
N PRO A 157 8.89 1.77 -8.36
CA PRO A 157 10.17 1.44 -8.97
C PRO A 157 11.04 0.40 -8.22
N ALA A 158 11.50 0.70 -6.99
CA ALA A 158 12.36 -0.23 -6.25
C ALA A 158 11.61 -1.50 -5.79
N LEU A 159 10.34 -1.36 -5.41
CA LEU A 159 9.52 -2.49 -4.94
C LEU A 159 9.24 -3.50 -6.06
N ALA A 160 8.90 -3.00 -7.24
CA ALA A 160 8.65 -3.80 -8.42
C ALA A 160 9.91 -4.56 -8.86
N ARG A 161 11.07 -3.90 -8.87
CA ARG A 161 12.35 -4.57 -9.20
C ARG A 161 12.69 -5.68 -8.23
N LEU A 162 12.52 -5.43 -6.93
CA LEU A 162 12.79 -6.44 -5.92
C LEU A 162 11.84 -7.64 -6.08
N ALA A 163 10.54 -7.40 -6.29
CA ALA A 163 9.57 -8.46 -6.53
C ALA A 163 9.87 -9.27 -7.80
N MET A 164 10.36 -8.61 -8.85
CA MET A 164 10.75 -9.26 -10.11
C MET A 164 12.12 -9.96 -10.05
N ALA A 165 12.95 -9.70 -9.04
CA ALA A 165 14.31 -10.25 -8.96
C ALA A 165 14.32 -11.78 -8.86
N SER A 166 13.27 -12.39 -8.30
CA SER A 166 13.11 -13.84 -8.20
C SER A 166 12.30 -14.46 -9.36
N MET A 167 11.80 -13.66 -10.31
CA MET A 167 10.96 -14.12 -11.41
C MET A 167 11.77 -14.59 -12.63
N GLY A 168 11.16 -15.48 -13.42
CA GLY A 168 11.68 -15.88 -14.74
C GLY A 168 11.53 -14.78 -15.79
N GLY A 169 12.27 -14.89 -16.91
CA GLY A 169 12.27 -13.85 -17.97
C GLY A 169 10.88 -13.54 -18.54
N GLU A 170 10.08 -14.58 -18.83
CA GLU A 170 8.71 -14.43 -19.35
C GLU A 170 7.76 -13.80 -18.32
N GLU A 171 7.91 -14.16 -17.05
CA GLU A 171 7.12 -13.59 -15.95
C GLU A 171 7.42 -12.09 -15.76
N ILE A 172 8.70 -11.70 -15.89
CA ILE A 172 9.12 -10.30 -15.86
C ILE A 172 8.45 -9.52 -16.99
N ASP A 173 8.45 -10.06 -18.21
CA ASP A 173 7.80 -9.40 -19.36
C ASP A 173 6.30 -9.24 -19.16
N ALA A 174 5.64 -10.30 -18.68
CA ALA A 174 4.23 -10.26 -18.36
C ALA A 174 3.94 -9.22 -17.25
N TYR A 175 4.80 -9.14 -16.23
CA TYR A 175 4.67 -8.18 -15.14
C TYR A 175 4.81 -6.74 -15.63
N ILE A 176 5.90 -6.43 -16.36
CA ILE A 176 6.16 -5.08 -16.90
C ILE A 176 5.03 -4.65 -17.83
N THR A 177 4.59 -5.54 -18.73
CA THR A 177 3.52 -5.26 -19.69
C THR A 177 2.17 -5.02 -19.00
N LYS A 178 1.85 -5.81 -17.97
CA LYS A 178 0.56 -5.69 -17.27
C LYS A 178 0.50 -4.49 -16.34
N TYR A 179 1.58 -4.21 -15.62
CA TYR A 179 1.58 -3.27 -14.51
C TYR A 179 2.25 -1.94 -14.80
N CYS A 180 2.89 -1.79 -15.97
CA CYS A 180 3.52 -0.58 -16.53
C CYS A 180 4.02 0.41 -15.48
N GLN A 181 5.33 0.55 -15.29
CA GLN A 181 5.88 1.53 -14.35
C GLN A 181 5.51 2.97 -14.77
N PRO A 182 4.62 3.68 -14.04
CA PRO A 182 4.30 5.06 -14.36
C PRO A 182 5.53 5.93 -14.16
N ARG A 183 5.66 7.01 -14.93
CA ARG A 183 6.68 8.02 -14.68
C ARG A 183 6.24 8.88 -13.49
N PHE A 184 6.85 8.68 -12.32
CA PHE A 184 6.58 9.48 -11.13
C PHE A 184 7.43 10.76 -11.10
N THR A 185 8.66 10.69 -11.59
CA THR A 185 9.61 11.80 -11.67
C THR A 185 10.41 11.75 -12.97
N ALA A 186 11.23 12.76 -13.23
CA ALA A 186 12.17 12.75 -14.36
C ALA A 186 13.22 11.63 -14.25
N ALA A 187 13.53 11.15 -13.04
CA ALA A 187 14.48 10.08 -12.80
C ALA A 187 13.87 8.67 -12.93
N THR A 188 12.54 8.56 -13.05
CA THR A 188 11.88 7.25 -13.16
C THR A 188 12.29 6.53 -14.44
N LYS A 189 12.87 5.34 -14.29
CA LYS A 189 13.23 4.46 -15.40
C LYS A 189 11.97 3.86 -16.01
N THR A 190 11.66 4.20 -17.26
CA THR A 190 10.42 3.73 -17.94
C THR A 190 10.68 2.76 -19.08
N GLU A 191 11.91 2.69 -19.59
CA GLU A 191 12.27 1.83 -20.71
C GLU A 191 12.45 0.38 -20.26
N HIS A 192 11.84 -0.57 -20.98
CA HIS A 192 11.87 -2.00 -20.62
C HIS A 192 13.30 -2.55 -20.50
N ALA A 193 14.18 -2.21 -21.45
CA ALA A 193 15.58 -2.66 -21.42
C ALA A 193 16.33 -2.13 -20.18
N THR A 194 16.10 -0.87 -19.83
CA THR A 194 16.67 -0.23 -18.63
C THR A 194 16.13 -0.87 -17.36
N ILE A 195 14.82 -1.14 -17.29
CA ILE A 195 14.20 -1.83 -16.15
C ILE A 195 14.79 -3.23 -15.98
N ARG A 196 14.94 -4.01 -17.07
CA ARG A 196 15.56 -5.35 -17.01
C ARG A 196 16.98 -5.32 -16.47
N LYS A 197 17.80 -4.38 -16.95
CA LYS A 197 19.18 -4.23 -16.45
C LYS A 197 19.21 -3.97 -14.94
N GLU A 198 18.27 -3.18 -14.44
CA GLU A 198 18.17 -2.91 -13.00
C GLU A 198 17.61 -4.10 -12.21
N ILE A 199 16.75 -4.93 -12.78
CA ILE A 199 16.30 -6.19 -12.18
C ILE A 199 17.49 -7.15 -12.04
N GLU A 200 18.30 -7.32 -13.09
CA GLU A 200 19.50 -8.17 -13.04
C GLU A 200 20.51 -7.67 -12.00
N ARG A 201 20.71 -6.34 -11.92
CA ARG A 201 21.53 -5.74 -10.88
C ARG A 201 20.96 -6.02 -9.48
N THR A 202 19.65 -5.91 -9.32
CA THR A 202 18.95 -6.21 -8.05
C THR A 202 19.16 -7.66 -7.64
N ARG A 203 19.06 -8.60 -8.59
CA ARG A 203 19.31 -10.03 -8.38
C ARG A 203 20.74 -10.30 -7.95
N ALA A 204 21.72 -9.69 -8.61
CA ALA A 204 23.14 -9.90 -8.31
C ALA A 204 23.57 -9.35 -6.93
N GLN A 205 23.00 -8.22 -6.50
CA GLN A 205 23.39 -7.58 -5.23
C GLN A 205 22.47 -7.93 -4.04
N GLY A 206 21.30 -8.54 -4.29
CA GLY A 206 20.36 -8.95 -3.25
C GLY A 206 19.46 -7.83 -2.70
N TYR A 207 19.50 -6.62 -3.26
CA TYR A 207 18.67 -5.48 -2.87
C TYR A 207 18.43 -4.54 -4.07
N ALA A 208 17.35 -3.77 -4.04
CA ALA A 208 17.03 -2.75 -5.04
C ALA A 208 17.39 -1.36 -4.52
N ILE A 209 17.88 -0.48 -5.40
CA ILE A 209 18.07 0.94 -5.11
C ILE A 209 17.18 1.75 -6.05
N SER A 210 16.51 2.77 -5.51
CA SER A 210 15.85 3.81 -6.30
C SER A 210 16.36 5.18 -5.87
N GLN A 211 16.82 5.96 -6.84
CA GLN A 211 17.36 7.30 -6.65
C GLN A 211 16.45 8.31 -7.33
N GLY A 212 15.61 8.97 -6.54
CA GLY A 212 14.70 10.01 -6.99
C GLY A 212 13.53 9.52 -7.83
N GLU A 213 13.30 8.20 -7.95
CA GLU A 213 12.40 7.67 -8.99
C GLU A 213 10.92 7.65 -8.59
N TYR A 214 10.61 7.75 -7.29
CA TYR A 214 9.23 7.85 -6.79
C TYR A 214 8.95 9.24 -6.22
N TYR A 215 9.85 9.73 -5.36
CA TYR A 215 9.90 11.13 -4.93
C TYR A 215 11.25 11.74 -5.32
N ALA A 216 11.23 12.91 -5.97
CA ALA A 216 12.45 13.60 -6.36
C ALA A 216 13.31 13.93 -5.14
N GLY A 217 14.63 13.72 -5.25
CA GLY A 217 15.57 13.92 -4.14
C GLY A 217 15.60 12.81 -3.09
N ASN A 218 14.73 11.80 -3.16
CA ASN A 218 14.70 10.70 -2.20
C ASN A 218 15.47 9.48 -2.72
N THR A 219 16.38 8.90 -1.92
CA THR A 219 17.03 7.63 -2.24
C THR A 219 16.56 6.56 -1.29
N VAL A 220 16.08 5.44 -1.83
CA VAL A 220 15.59 4.30 -1.06
C VAL A 220 16.36 3.04 -1.42
N VAL A 221 16.61 2.22 -0.40
CA VAL A 221 17.19 0.88 -0.52
C VAL A 221 16.13 -0.12 -0.03
N VAL A 222 15.90 -1.17 -0.81
CA VAL A 222 14.85 -2.16 -0.52
C VAL A 222 15.48 -3.54 -0.59
N ALA A 223 15.38 -4.31 0.50
CA ALA A 223 15.90 -5.66 0.59
C ALA A 223 14.76 -6.67 0.85
N PRO A 224 14.87 -7.90 0.35
CA PRO A 224 13.87 -8.93 0.56
C PRO A 224 13.99 -9.51 1.98
N ILE A 225 12.86 -9.92 2.55
CA ILE A 225 12.84 -10.73 3.77
C ILE A 225 12.28 -12.09 3.36
N PHE A 226 13.11 -13.13 3.43
CA PHE A 226 12.68 -14.47 3.07
C PHE A 226 11.98 -15.15 4.24
N SER A 227 10.88 -15.83 3.94
CA SER A 227 10.28 -16.83 4.81
C SER A 227 11.16 -18.07 4.93
N ALA A 228 10.84 -18.96 5.86
CA ALA A 228 11.55 -20.24 6.02
C ALA A 228 11.44 -21.16 4.78
N GLN A 229 10.53 -20.85 3.86
CA GLN A 229 10.34 -21.56 2.58
C GLN A 229 10.96 -20.80 1.39
N ASP A 230 11.90 -19.88 1.64
CA ASP A 230 12.60 -19.05 0.64
C ASP A 230 11.70 -18.18 -0.24
N ASN A 231 10.45 -17.96 0.16
CA ASN A 231 9.55 -17.00 -0.48
C ASN A 231 9.76 -15.60 0.13
N ILE A 232 9.73 -14.56 -0.72
CA ILE A 232 9.74 -13.13 -0.35
C ILE A 232 8.36 -12.68 0.14
#